data_AF-A0A4Y7JJA1-F1
#
_entry.id   AF-A0A4Y7JJA1-F1
#
_cell.length_a   1.000
_cell.length_b   1.000
_cell.length_c   1.000
_cell.angle_alpha   90.00
_cell.angle_beta   90.00
_cell.angle_gamma   90.00
#
_symmetry.space_group_name_H-M   'P 1'
#
loop_
_entity.id
_entity.type
_entity.pdbx_description
1 polymer ?
#
loop_
_entity_poly.entity_id
_entity_poly.type
_entity_poly.pdbx_seq_one_letter_code
_entity_poly.pdbx_strand_id
1 'polypeptide(L)'
;MYILMQTKCGKAHEMEKFHEAKSKGRVAFQEEQYVTAAHWFEEALDISLKDPAILSNLSACFARLGFGIDALEYATKCISERPEWPKAYYRLGVALNIQKLDPRNKGLKDAYMNAIEARLNSIKVEEDKVEEDNTE
;
A
#
# COMPACT_ATOMS: atom_id res chain seq x y z
N MET A 1 14.86 5.64 36.22
CA MET A 1 14.03 4.43 36.01
C MET A 1 12.55 4.75 35.68
N TYR A 2 11.97 5.84 36.20
CA TYR A 2 10.57 6.23 35.95
C TYR A 2 10.24 6.61 34.48
N ILE A 3 11.16 7.30 33.80
CA ILE A 3 10.97 7.76 32.41
C ILE A 3 10.91 6.59 31.42
N LEU A 4 11.70 5.52 31.64
CA LEU A 4 11.71 4.32 30.80
C LEU A 4 10.46 3.44 30.97
N MET A 5 9.77 3.54 32.11
CA MET A 5 8.56 2.77 32.39
C MET A 5 7.32 3.41 31.72
N GLN A 6 7.26 4.74 31.65
CA GLN A 6 6.19 5.44 30.91
C GLN A 6 6.30 5.26 29.38
N THR A 7 7.52 5.19 28.84
CA THR A 7 7.72 4.95 27.39
C THR A 7 7.37 3.52 26.96
N LYS A 8 7.57 2.52 27.82
CA LYS A 8 7.12 1.13 27.56
C LYS A 8 5.59 0.98 27.61
N CYS A 9 4.93 1.70 28.52
CA CYS A 9 3.47 1.63 28.68
C CYS A 9 2.73 2.35 27.53
N GLY A 10 3.23 3.53 27.11
CA GLY A 10 2.65 4.28 25.99
C GLY A 10 2.68 3.51 24.68
N LYS A 11 3.84 2.95 24.31
CA LYS A 11 3.99 2.17 23.07
C LYS A 11 3.15 0.89 23.05
N ALA A 12 2.99 0.23 24.21
CA ALA A 12 2.15 -0.97 24.30
C ALA A 12 0.68 -0.64 24.08
N HIS A 13 0.20 0.48 24.64
CA HIS A 13 -1.18 0.93 24.48
C HIS A 13 -1.48 1.42 23.05
N GLU A 14 -0.53 2.10 22.40
CA GLU A 14 -0.64 2.48 20.99
C GLU A 14 -0.69 1.25 20.08
N MET A 15 0.13 0.23 20.36
CA MET A 15 0.11 -1.00 19.58
C MET A 15 -1.20 -1.80 19.77
N GLU A 16 -1.78 -1.78 20.96
CA GLU A 16 -3.10 -2.36 21.21
C GLU A 16 -4.19 -1.65 20.38
N LYS A 17 -4.20 -0.31 20.39
CA LYS A 17 -5.09 0.50 19.53
C LYS A 17 -4.90 0.19 18.05
N PHE A 18 -3.66 0.04 17.60
CA PHE A 18 -3.36 -0.35 16.23
C PHE A 18 -3.99 -1.71 15.87
N HIS A 19 -3.84 -2.71 16.73
CA HIS A 19 -4.43 -4.03 16.51
C HIS A 19 -5.95 -3.99 16.52
N GLU A 20 -6.54 -3.20 17.41
CA GLU A 20 -7.99 -3.00 17.48
C GLU A 20 -8.53 -2.33 16.21
N ALA A 21 -7.94 -1.21 15.78
CA ALA A 21 -8.32 -0.50 14.56
C ALA A 21 -8.16 -1.40 13.31
N LYS A 22 -7.05 -2.13 13.20
CA LYS A 22 -6.82 -3.11 12.13
C LYS A 22 -7.87 -4.22 12.13
N SER A 23 -8.30 -4.68 13.30
CA SER A 23 -9.34 -5.70 13.43
C SER A 23 -10.72 -5.15 13.00
N LYS A 24 -11.10 -3.98 13.52
CA LYS A 24 -12.36 -3.30 13.16
C LYS A 24 -12.44 -3.01 11.66
N GLY A 25 -11.36 -2.53 11.06
CA GLY A 25 -11.28 -2.31 9.61
C GLY A 25 -11.50 -3.59 8.81
N ARG A 26 -10.95 -4.73 9.27
CA ARG A 26 -11.18 -6.03 8.62
C ARG A 26 -12.62 -6.49 8.73
N VAL A 27 -13.26 -6.31 9.88
CA VAL A 27 -14.68 -6.66 10.09
C VAL A 27 -15.56 -5.80 9.19
N ALA A 28 -15.37 -4.47 9.22
CA ALA A 28 -16.11 -3.55 8.37
C ALA A 28 -15.92 -3.85 6.87
N PHE A 29 -14.73 -4.27 6.46
CA PHE A 29 -14.47 -4.68 5.07
C PHE A 29 -15.25 -5.94 4.68
N GLN A 30 -15.37 -6.91 5.60
CA GLN A 30 -16.15 -8.14 5.39
C GLN A 30 -17.66 -7.85 5.33
N GLU A 31 -18.11 -6.84 6.06
CA GLU A 31 -19.49 -6.34 6.02
C GLU A 31 -19.76 -5.40 4.82
N GLU A 32 -18.81 -5.27 3.90
CA GLU A 32 -18.88 -4.41 2.71
C GLU A 32 -19.04 -2.91 3.03
N GLN A 33 -18.77 -2.50 4.28
CA GLN A 33 -18.78 -1.11 4.71
C GLN A 33 -17.43 -0.45 4.40
N TYR A 34 -17.13 -0.27 3.12
CA TYR A 34 -15.79 0.14 2.67
C TYR A 34 -15.34 1.52 3.16
N VAL A 35 -16.27 2.47 3.36
CA VAL A 35 -15.96 3.80 3.95
C VAL A 35 -15.54 3.65 5.41
N THR A 36 -16.31 2.91 6.20
CA THR A 36 -16.00 2.61 7.60
C THR A 36 -14.70 1.82 7.72
N ALA A 37 -14.47 0.86 6.82
CA ALA A 37 -13.23 0.09 6.78
C ALA A 37 -12.01 0.99 6.49
N ALA A 38 -12.11 1.90 5.52
CA ALA A 38 -11.05 2.85 5.21
C ALA A 38 -10.72 3.73 6.43
N HIS A 39 -11.72 4.28 7.10
CA HIS A 39 -11.52 5.08 8.31
C HIS A 39 -10.74 4.31 9.40
N TRP A 40 -11.14 3.08 9.72
CA TRP A 40 -10.41 2.27 10.71
C TRP A 40 -8.98 1.93 10.27
N PHE A 41 -8.75 1.74 8.97
CA PHE A 41 -7.41 1.50 8.46
C PHE A 41 -6.54 2.77 8.45
N GLU A 42 -7.11 3.95 8.26
CA GLU A 42 -6.41 5.24 8.40
C GLU A 42 -5.99 5.48 9.86
N GLU A 43 -6.88 5.21 10.82
CA GLU A 43 -6.53 5.26 12.26
C GLU A 43 -5.39 4.29 12.61
N ALA A 44 -5.38 3.09 12.00
CA ALA A 44 -4.27 2.15 12.16
C ALA A 44 -2.98 2.64 11.46
N LEU A 45 -3.12 3.33 10.33
CA LEU A 45 -1.99 3.89 9.58
C LEU A 45 -1.31 5.01 10.38
N ASP A 46 -2.06 5.85 11.09
CA ASP A 46 -1.51 6.94 11.92
C ASP A 46 -0.57 6.42 13.02
N ILE A 47 -0.79 5.19 13.48
CA ILE A 47 0.08 4.53 14.47
C ILE A 47 1.24 3.80 13.78
N SER A 48 0.97 3.10 12.66
CA SER A 48 1.98 2.38 11.88
C SER A 48 1.93 2.79 10.41
N LEU A 49 2.60 3.90 10.10
CA LEU A 49 2.57 4.60 8.81
C LEU A 49 2.99 3.76 7.59
N LYS A 50 3.61 2.60 7.83
CA LYS A 50 4.26 1.78 6.81
C LYS A 50 3.82 0.30 6.83
N ASP A 51 2.79 -0.08 7.60
CA ASP A 51 2.33 -1.47 7.60
C ASP A 51 1.78 -1.83 6.20
N PRO A 52 2.43 -2.76 5.45
CA PRO A 52 2.01 -3.07 4.09
C PRO A 52 0.58 -3.63 4.04
N ALA A 53 0.15 -4.38 5.06
CA ALA A 53 -1.19 -4.96 5.09
C ALA A 53 -2.28 -3.89 5.25
N ILE A 54 -2.03 -2.83 6.00
CA ILE A 54 -2.92 -1.66 6.08
C ILE A 54 -2.99 -0.97 4.72
N LEU A 55 -1.85 -0.67 4.09
CA LEU A 55 -1.79 -0.05 2.77
C LEU A 55 -2.53 -0.88 1.70
N SER A 56 -2.34 -2.21 1.72
CA SER A 56 -3.03 -3.13 0.81
C SER A 56 -4.55 -3.16 1.03
N ASN A 57 -5.00 -3.06 2.29
CA ASN A 57 -6.42 -3.03 2.62
C ASN A 57 -7.05 -1.68 2.26
N LEU A 58 -6.37 -0.56 2.48
CA LEU A 58 -6.83 0.77 2.03
C LEU A 58 -6.99 0.79 0.52
N SER A 59 -5.99 0.32 -0.22
CA SER A 59 -6.09 0.17 -1.68
C SER A 59 -7.32 -0.65 -2.09
N ALA A 60 -7.61 -1.74 -1.38
CA ALA A 60 -8.80 -2.54 -1.62
C ALA A 60 -10.10 -1.78 -1.30
N CYS A 61 -10.16 -1.00 -0.22
CA CYS A 61 -11.34 -0.20 0.15
C CYS A 61 -11.64 0.82 -0.95
N PHE A 62 -10.65 1.63 -1.34
CA PHE A 62 -10.80 2.64 -2.39
C PHE A 62 -11.15 2.01 -3.74
N ALA A 63 -10.58 0.84 -4.06
CA ALA A 63 -10.95 0.09 -5.25
C ALA A 63 -12.43 -0.32 -5.24
N ARG A 64 -12.96 -0.78 -4.09
CA ARG A 64 -14.38 -1.15 -3.94
C ARG A 64 -15.32 0.05 -3.98
N LEU A 65 -14.83 1.22 -3.59
CA LEU A 65 -15.53 2.49 -3.70
C LEU A 65 -15.46 3.10 -5.12
N GLY A 66 -14.66 2.53 -6.03
CA GLY A 66 -14.46 3.05 -7.39
C GLY A 66 -13.44 4.19 -7.49
N PHE A 67 -12.76 4.53 -6.40
CA PHE A 67 -11.71 5.55 -6.36
C PHE A 67 -10.37 4.95 -6.83
N GLY A 68 -10.25 4.80 -8.16
CA GLY A 68 -9.09 4.15 -8.78
C GLY A 68 -7.75 4.86 -8.53
N ILE A 69 -7.75 6.19 -8.43
CA ILE A 69 -6.52 6.98 -8.19
C ILE A 69 -5.98 6.72 -6.78
N ASP A 70 -6.82 6.87 -5.76
CA ASP A 70 -6.44 6.61 -4.38
C ASP A 70 -6.02 5.14 -4.19
N ALA A 71 -6.76 4.21 -4.80
CA ALA A 71 -6.42 2.79 -4.78
C ALA A 71 -5.02 2.52 -5.37
N LEU A 72 -4.65 3.24 -6.44
CA LEU A 72 -3.35 3.13 -7.11
C LEU A 72 -2.22 3.69 -6.22
N GLU A 73 -2.46 4.82 -5.57
CA GLU A 73 -1.49 5.44 -4.66
C GLU A 73 -1.16 4.50 -3.50
N TYR A 74 -2.17 3.97 -2.80
CA TYR A 74 -1.96 3.03 -1.70
C TYR A 74 -1.32 1.71 -2.16
N ALA A 75 -1.67 1.20 -3.34
CA ALA A 75 -1.02 0.01 -3.90
C ALA A 75 0.47 0.27 -4.18
N THR A 76 0.81 1.44 -4.73
CA THR A 76 2.20 1.84 -5.02
C THR A 76 3.02 2.01 -3.74
N LYS A 77 2.43 2.63 -2.70
CA LYS A 77 3.04 2.71 -1.37
C LYS A 77 3.27 1.30 -0.79
N CYS A 78 2.29 0.41 -0.89
CA CYS A 78 2.42 -0.98 -0.43
C CYS A 78 3.56 -1.73 -1.12
N ILE A 79 3.74 -1.54 -2.44
CA ILE A 79 4.85 -2.14 -3.19
C ILE A 79 6.18 -1.53 -2.76
N SER A 80 6.24 -0.21 -2.53
CA SER A 80 7.45 0.45 -2.04
C SER A 80 7.90 -0.06 -0.67
N GLU A 81 6.97 -0.34 0.25
CA GLU A 81 7.29 -0.86 1.58
C GLU A 81 7.57 -2.37 1.58
N ARG A 82 6.90 -3.15 0.72
CA ARG A 82 7.15 -4.60 0.60
C ARG A 82 7.13 -5.06 -0.86
N PRO A 83 8.25 -4.87 -1.59
CA PRO A 83 8.35 -5.22 -3.00
C PRO A 83 8.13 -6.70 -3.29
N GLU A 84 8.43 -7.60 -2.34
CA GLU A 84 8.28 -9.04 -2.57
C GLU A 84 6.85 -9.56 -2.38
N TRP A 85 5.86 -8.70 -2.12
CA TRP A 85 4.51 -9.15 -1.78
C TRP A 85 3.59 -9.23 -3.00
N PRO A 86 3.23 -10.43 -3.51
CA PRO A 86 2.48 -10.55 -4.77
C PRO A 86 1.08 -9.92 -4.68
N LYS A 87 0.49 -9.91 -3.47
CA LYS A 87 -0.82 -9.29 -3.24
C LYS A 87 -0.81 -7.79 -3.51
N ALA A 88 0.33 -7.11 -3.31
CA ALA A 88 0.45 -5.67 -3.57
C ALA A 88 0.35 -5.37 -5.07
N TYR A 89 1.01 -6.16 -5.92
CA TYR A 89 0.88 -6.05 -7.39
C TYR A 89 -0.51 -6.42 -7.87
N TYR A 90 -1.18 -7.39 -7.24
CA TYR A 90 -2.58 -7.68 -7.52
C TYR A 90 -3.48 -6.45 -7.25
N ARG A 91 -3.30 -5.77 -6.11
CA ARG A 91 -4.02 -4.52 -5.81
C ARG A 91 -3.74 -3.43 -6.86
N LEU A 92 -2.50 -3.30 -7.29
CA LEU A 92 -2.12 -2.36 -8.34
C LEU A 92 -2.86 -2.64 -9.66
N GLY A 93 -2.91 -3.92 -10.08
CA GLY A 93 -3.65 -4.33 -11.28
C GLY A 93 -5.15 -4.01 -11.20
N VAL A 94 -5.76 -4.23 -10.03
CA VAL A 94 -7.16 -3.87 -9.78
C VAL A 94 -7.37 -2.36 -9.88
N ALA A 95 -6.50 -1.56 -9.25
CA ALA A 95 -6.58 -0.10 -9.30
C ALA A 95 -6.46 0.44 -10.73
N LEU A 96 -5.50 -0.09 -11.50
CA LEU A 96 -5.33 0.25 -12.92
C LEU A 96 -6.54 -0.12 -13.77
N ASN A 97 -7.19 -1.25 -13.49
CA ASN A 97 -8.39 -1.65 -14.21
C ASN A 97 -9.56 -0.68 -13.95
N ILE A 98 -9.73 -0.25 -12.70
CA ILE A 98 -10.74 0.76 -12.33
C ILE A 98 -10.41 2.10 -13.02
N GLN A 99 -9.15 2.50 -13.04
CA GLN A 99 -8.75 3.74 -13.70
C GLN A 99 -8.96 3.71 -15.22
N LYS A 100 -8.75 2.56 -15.88
CA LYS A 100 -9.07 2.38 -17.32
C LYS A 100 -10.56 2.59 -17.63
N LEU A 101 -11.44 2.30 -16.67
CA LEU A 101 -12.88 2.51 -16.80
C LEU A 101 -13.28 3.97 -16.60
N ASP A 102 -12.40 4.83 -16.07
CA ASP A 102 -12.69 6.26 -15.96
C ASP A 102 -12.18 7.01 -17.22
N PRO A 103 -13.08 7.45 -18.12
CA PRO A 103 -12.70 8.16 -19.34
C PRO A 103 -11.98 9.49 -19.09
N ARG A 104 -12.03 10.03 -17.86
CA ARG A 104 -11.34 11.28 -17.49
C ARG A 104 -9.84 11.08 -17.21
N ASN A 105 -9.38 9.84 -17.03
CA ASN A 105 -8.05 9.56 -16.45
C ASN A 105 -7.04 8.94 -17.43
N LYS A 106 -7.31 8.99 -18.74
CA LYS A 106 -6.45 8.38 -19.77
C LYS A 106 -4.99 8.89 -19.71
N GLY A 107 -4.78 10.19 -19.49
CA GLY A 107 -3.44 10.78 -19.43
C GLY A 107 -2.63 10.41 -18.18
N LEU A 108 -3.30 10.20 -17.03
CA LEU A 108 -2.62 9.77 -15.79
C LEU A 108 -2.04 8.35 -15.93
N LYS A 109 -2.77 7.47 -16.62
CA LYS A 109 -2.35 6.10 -16.85
C LYS A 109 -1.04 6.04 -17.65
N ASP A 110 -0.93 6.83 -18.71
CA ASP A 110 0.25 6.83 -19.58
C ASP A 110 1.49 7.33 -18.82
N ALA A 111 1.34 8.38 -18.00
CA ALA A 111 2.41 8.87 -17.13
C ALA A 111 2.90 7.80 -16.14
N TYR A 112 1.97 7.04 -15.55
CA TYR A 112 2.32 6.00 -14.58
C TYR A 112 2.94 4.75 -15.23
N MET A 113 2.43 4.31 -16.40
CA MET A 113 3.03 3.20 -17.16
C MET A 113 4.46 3.52 -17.54
N ASN A 114 4.72 4.75 -18.01
CA ASN A 114 6.08 5.21 -18.31
C ASN A 114 6.98 5.19 -17.06
N ALA A 115 6.44 5.56 -15.89
CA ALA A 115 7.20 5.54 -14.64
C ALA A 115 7.55 4.12 -14.18
N ILE A 116 6.64 3.15 -14.33
CA ILE A 116 6.92 1.74 -14.05
C ILE A 116 7.96 1.20 -15.04
N GLU A 117 7.79 1.49 -16.33
CA GLU A 117 8.70 1.02 -17.38
C GLU A 117 10.11 1.57 -17.17
N ALA A 118 10.24 2.85 -16.81
CA ALA A 118 11.52 3.44 -16.45
C ALA A 118 12.18 2.73 -15.25
N ARG A 119 11.40 2.38 -14.22
CA ARG A 119 11.89 1.63 -13.05
C ARG A 119 12.26 0.19 -13.39
N LEU A 120 11.53 -0.46 -14.29
CA LEU A 120 11.84 -1.82 -14.74
C LEU A 120 13.13 -1.83 -15.57
N ASN A 121 13.29 -0.84 -16.44
CA ASN A 121 14.49 -0.67 -17.24
C ASN A 121 15.71 -0.36 -16.38
N SER A 122 15.57 0.40 -15.29
CA SER A 122 16.71 0.64 -14.38
C SER A 122 17.16 -0.64 -13.67
N ILE A 123 16.23 -1.51 -13.27
CA ILE A 123 16.56 -2.80 -12.63
C ILE A 123 17.32 -3.71 -13.61
N LYS A 124 16.89 -3.79 -14.88
CA LYS A 124 17.60 -4.56 -15.90
C LYS A 124 19.03 -4.06 -16.14
N VAL A 125 19.21 -2.75 -16.20
CA VAL A 125 20.55 -2.15 -16.37
C VAL A 125 21.47 -2.46 -15.18
N GLU A 126 20.93 -2.64 -13.97
CA GLU A 126 21.71 -3.07 -12.80
C GLU A 126 22.05 -4.57 -12.86
N GLU A 127 21.14 -5.43 -13.32
CA GLU A 127 21.41 -6.87 -13.54
C GLU A 127 22.48 -7.09 -14.62
N ASP A 128 22.39 -6.39 -15.75
CA ASP A 128 23.34 -6.50 -16.86
C ASP A 128 24.77 -6.09 -16.44
N LYS A 129 24.92 -5.13 -15.52
CA LYS A 129 26.23 -4.71 -14.99
C LYS A 129 26.86 -5.71 -14.02
N VAL A 130 26.03 -6.49 -13.32
CA VAL A 130 26.53 -7.51 -12.37
C VAL A 130 27.02 -8.74 -13.14
N GLU A 131 26.49 -9.03 -14.33
CA GLU A 131 27.00 -10.11 -15.18
C GLU A 131 28.35 -9.76 -15.84
N GLU A 132 28.57 -8.52 -16.27
CA GLU A 132 29.87 -8.13 -16.85
C GLU A 132 31.04 -8.20 -15.86
N ASP A 133 30.82 -7.92 -14.57
CA ASP A 133 31.89 -7.89 -13.54
C ASP A 133 32.24 -9.29 -12.97
N ASN A 134 31.46 -10.33 -13.28
CA ASN A 134 31.69 -11.71 -12.81
C ASN A 134 32.34 -12.62 -13.88
N THR A 135 32.79 -12.07 -15.01
CA THR A 135 33.36 -12.83 -16.14
C THR A 135 34.85 -12.57 -16.39
N GLU A 136 35.59 -11.97 -15.45
CA GLU A 136 37.07 -11.90 -15.47
C GLU A 136 37.75 -12.89 -14.52
#